data_AF-A0A829Y9H0-F1
#
_entry.id   AF-A0A829Y9H0-F1
#
_cell.length_a   1.000
_cell.length_b   1.000
_cell.length_c   1.000
_cell.angle_alpha   90.00
_cell.angle_beta   90.00
_cell.angle_gamma   90.00
#
_symmetry.space_group_name_H-M   'P 1'
#
loop_
_entity.id
_entity.type
_entity.pdbx_description
1 polymer ?
#
loop_
_entity_poly.entity_id
_entity_poly.type
_entity_poly.pdbx_seq_one_letter_code
_entity_poly.pdbx_strand_id
1 'polypeptide(L)'
;MDFQSLLRMMLIKMWLHAPVEETDERGRTQRTTQNRDEKRGTPQGSPLSPLLSNIYMRRFVMGWKHLGYERRLGARVVTYADDLVICCKGSAEQALHAMRLIMTRLKLTVNERKTHICRVPEEHFDFLGYTFGRCYSTRNGRAFIGTRPSKKSVQRLLANIGEQTAHNRTWLAAETVVLGINRSLYGWANYFKLGPVGRSYQLIDRYTTTRLRRWLRDKHPSARRWTNEALHRDLGLVRMPLLTRNLPWAKT
;
A
#
# COMPACT_ATOMS: atom_id res chain seq x y z
N MET A 1 -16.35 27.94 26.31
CA MET A 1 -15.68 27.64 25.03
C MET A 1 -15.17 28.97 24.51
N ASP A 2 -13.85 29.16 24.34
CA ASP A 2 -13.29 30.46 23.97
C ASP A 2 -13.54 30.81 22.49
N PHE A 3 -13.41 32.09 22.14
CA PHE A 3 -13.63 32.61 20.79
C PHE A 3 -12.72 31.94 19.75
N GLN A 4 -11.48 31.62 20.12
CA GLN A 4 -10.53 30.95 19.23
C GLN A 4 -10.98 29.52 18.89
N SER A 5 -11.57 28.80 19.84
CA SER A 5 -12.10 27.45 19.66
C SER A 5 -13.30 27.43 18.72
N LEU A 6 -14.17 28.44 18.82
CA LEU A 6 -15.30 28.62 17.90
C LEU A 6 -14.82 28.87 16.47
N LEU A 7 -13.82 29.74 16.31
CA LEU A 7 -13.27 30.10 14.99
C LEU A 7 -12.59 28.89 14.31
N ARG A 8 -11.86 28.07 15.09
CA ARG A 8 -11.27 26.80 14.60
C ARG A 8 -12.34 25.80 14.17
N MET A 9 -13.41 25.64 14.95
CA MET A 9 -14.52 24.75 14.59
C MET A 9 -15.27 25.23 13.34
N MET A 10 -15.42 26.53 13.17
CA MET A 10 -16.01 27.12 11.98
C MET A 10 -15.17 26.84 10.73
N LEU A 11 -13.84 26.99 10.84
CA LEU A 11 -12.92 26.70 9.74
C LEU A 11 -12.96 25.23 9.32
N ILE A 12 -12.95 24.30 10.29
CA ILE A 12 -13.08 22.86 10.01
C ILE A 12 -14.41 22.58 9.28
N LYS A 13 -15.51 23.21 9.73
CA LYS A 13 -16.82 23.05 9.10
C LYS A 13 -16.83 23.59 7.66
N MET A 14 -16.17 24.71 7.39
CA MET A 14 -16.02 25.23 6.02
C MET A 14 -15.26 24.25 5.12
N TRP A 15 -14.18 23.65 5.62
CA TRP A 15 -13.42 22.62 4.88
C TRP A 15 -14.25 21.36 4.60
N LEU A 16 -15.13 20.95 5.52
CA LEU A 16 -16.01 19.80 5.31
C LEU A 16 -17.10 20.07 4.25
N HIS A 17 -17.50 21.32 4.09
CA HIS A 17 -18.51 21.74 3.11
C HIS A 17 -17.90 22.26 1.80
N ALA A 18 -16.58 22.20 1.65
CA ALA A 18 -15.91 22.66 0.44
C ALA A 18 -16.35 21.80 -0.75
N PRO A 19 -16.72 22.43 -1.88
CA PRO A 19 -17.05 21.71 -3.11
C PRO A 19 -15.81 21.03 -3.67
N VAL A 20 -16.02 19.87 -4.28
CA VAL A 20 -14.98 19.11 -4.99
C VAL A 20 -15.12 19.38 -6.48
N GLU A 21 -14.03 19.68 -7.17
CA GLU A 21 -13.99 19.77 -8.63
C GLU A 21 -13.22 18.56 -9.15
N GLU A 22 -13.90 17.72 -9.92
CA GLU A 22 -13.30 16.55 -10.57
C GLU A 22 -13.24 16.79 -12.07
N THR A 23 -12.06 16.57 -12.66
CA THR A 23 -11.88 16.62 -14.11
C THR A 23 -11.89 15.19 -14.63
N ASP A 24 -12.90 14.86 -15.43
CA ASP A 24 -13.02 13.54 -16.07
C ASP A 24 -11.87 13.32 -17.09
N GLU A 25 -11.66 12.08 -17.52
CA GLU A 25 -10.63 11.67 -18.50
C GLU A 25 -10.76 12.41 -19.85
N ARG A 26 -11.94 12.99 -20.10
CA ARG A 26 -12.27 13.81 -21.29
C ARG A 26 -12.05 15.32 -21.09
N GLY A 27 -11.45 15.75 -19.97
CA GLY A 27 -11.16 17.15 -19.68
C GLY A 27 -12.35 17.99 -19.23
N ARG A 28 -13.47 17.36 -18.87
CA ARG A 28 -14.68 18.06 -18.38
C ARG A 28 -14.60 18.20 -16.86
N THR A 29 -14.72 19.43 -16.36
CA THR A 29 -14.76 19.73 -14.93
C THR A 29 -16.20 19.64 -14.41
N GLN A 30 -16.40 18.81 -13.38
CA GLN A 30 -17.66 18.72 -12.64
C GLN A 30 -17.43 19.17 -11.20
N ARG A 31 -18.16 20.20 -10.77
CA ARG A 31 -18.14 20.69 -9.39
C ARG A 31 -19.28 20.03 -8.61
N THR A 32 -18.95 19.28 -7.56
CA THR A 32 -19.92 18.60 -6.70
C THR A 32 -19.87 19.13 -5.27
N THR A 33 -21.04 19.27 -4.65
CA THR A 33 -21.21 19.63 -3.23
C THR A 33 -21.69 18.45 -2.39
N GLN A 34 -21.53 17.22 -2.89
CA GLN A 34 -22.10 16.00 -2.31
C GLN A 34 -21.86 15.88 -0.79
N ASN A 35 -20.64 16.18 -0.31
CA ASN A 35 -20.32 16.11 1.12
C ASN A 35 -21.14 17.10 1.97
N ARG A 36 -21.42 18.29 1.42
CA ARG A 36 -22.28 19.30 2.06
C ARG A 36 -23.73 18.86 2.05
N ASP A 37 -24.20 18.32 0.93
CA ASP A 37 -25.61 17.98 0.72
C ASP A 37 -26.01 16.73 1.51
N GLU A 38 -25.14 15.72 1.55
CA GLU A 38 -25.33 14.50 2.34
C GLU A 38 -24.92 14.68 3.82
N LYS A 39 -24.30 15.82 4.16
CA LYS A 39 -23.71 16.12 5.48
C LYS A 39 -22.78 15.01 5.97
N ARG A 40 -22.06 14.37 5.05
CA ARG A 40 -21.23 13.19 5.28
C ARG A 40 -19.95 13.28 4.47
N GLY A 41 -18.89 12.65 4.97
CA GLY A 41 -17.61 12.57 4.28
C GLY A 41 -16.71 13.80 4.48
N THR A 42 -15.56 13.71 3.83
CA THR A 42 -14.55 14.78 3.73
C THR A 42 -14.18 14.90 2.25
N PRO A 43 -13.95 16.11 1.71
CA PRO A 43 -13.48 16.27 0.33
C PRO A 43 -12.28 15.36 0.03
N GLN A 44 -12.32 14.60 -1.07
CA GLN A 44 -11.19 13.79 -1.46
C GLN A 44 -10.00 14.69 -1.76
N GLY A 45 -8.84 14.38 -1.17
CA GLY A 45 -7.64 15.23 -1.25
C GLY A 45 -7.57 16.33 -0.18
N SER A 46 -8.52 16.42 0.74
CA SER A 46 -8.41 17.35 1.88
C SER A 46 -7.21 16.97 2.77
N PRO A 47 -6.30 17.92 3.08
CA PRO A 47 -5.20 17.69 4.02
C PRO A 47 -5.67 17.27 5.42
N LEU A 48 -6.94 17.54 5.77
CA LEU A 48 -7.53 17.19 7.06
C LEU A 48 -8.06 15.75 7.12
N SER A 49 -8.32 15.10 5.98
CA SER A 49 -8.90 13.76 5.95
C SER A 49 -8.08 12.73 6.74
N PRO A 50 -6.74 12.66 6.65
CA PRO A 50 -5.95 11.72 7.44
C PRO A 50 -6.11 11.91 8.95
N LEU A 51 -6.17 13.17 9.40
CA LEU A 51 -6.37 13.49 10.82
C LEU A 51 -7.75 13.05 11.29
N LEU A 52 -8.80 13.37 10.53
CA LEU A 52 -10.17 13.02 10.86
C LEU A 52 -10.38 11.50 10.90
N SER A 53 -9.87 10.75 9.92
CA SER A 53 -9.92 9.28 9.92
C SER A 53 -9.26 8.70 11.18
N ASN A 54 -8.10 9.24 11.58
CA ASN A 54 -7.41 8.79 12.79
C ASN A 54 -8.19 9.11 14.08
N ILE A 55 -8.93 10.23 14.15
CA ILE A 55 -9.80 10.53 15.29
C ILE A 55 -10.91 9.48 15.41
N TYR A 56 -11.55 9.11 14.30
CA TYR A 56 -12.58 8.08 14.26
C TYR A 56 -12.02 6.71 14.66
N MET A 57 -10.88 6.30 14.09
CA MET A 57 -10.26 5.03 14.45
C MET A 57 -9.77 4.99 15.90
N ARG A 58 -9.29 6.12 16.45
CA ARG A 58 -8.97 6.19 17.88
C ARG A 58 -10.21 5.94 18.74
N ARG A 59 -11.37 6.51 18.38
CA ARG A 59 -12.64 6.23 19.09
C ARG A 59 -13.04 4.76 18.96
N PHE A 60 -12.86 4.15 17.79
CA PHE A 60 -13.07 2.72 17.60
C PHE A 60 -12.22 1.88 18.54
N VAL A 61 -10.90 2.10 18.55
CA VAL A 61 -9.96 1.33 19.40
C VAL A 61 -10.25 1.54 20.89
N MET A 62 -10.56 2.77 21.31
CA MET A 62 -10.93 3.04 22.69
C MET A 62 -12.25 2.35 23.08
N GLY A 63 -13.26 2.40 22.21
CA GLY A 63 -14.53 1.70 22.40
C GLY A 63 -14.34 0.19 22.50
N TRP A 64 -13.50 -0.38 21.64
CA TRP A 64 -13.13 -1.80 21.65
C TRP A 64 -12.57 -2.24 23.00
N LYS A 65 -11.66 -1.44 23.57
CA LYS A 65 -11.05 -1.70 24.88
C LYS A 65 -12.02 -1.50 26.03
N HIS A 66 -12.75 -0.39 26.03
CA HIS A 66 -13.66 -0.03 27.12
C HIS A 66 -14.84 -1.01 27.25
N LEU A 67 -15.38 -1.48 26.13
CA LEU A 67 -16.41 -2.53 26.09
C LEU A 67 -15.87 -3.93 26.43
N GLY A 68 -14.55 -4.06 26.65
CA GLY A 68 -13.91 -5.29 27.10
C GLY A 68 -13.70 -6.33 26.00
N TYR A 69 -13.96 -6.01 24.73
CA TYR A 69 -13.84 -6.97 23.62
C TYR A 69 -12.42 -7.51 23.46
N GLU A 70 -11.40 -6.68 23.68
CA GLU A 70 -10.00 -7.13 23.62
C GLU A 70 -9.71 -8.30 24.57
N ARG A 71 -10.19 -8.22 25.82
CA ARG A 71 -10.00 -9.27 26.83
C ARG A 71 -10.93 -10.45 26.61
N ARG A 72 -12.24 -10.18 26.42
CA ARG A 72 -13.27 -11.23 26.29
C ARG A 72 -13.10 -12.11 25.06
N LEU A 73 -12.61 -11.54 23.96
CA LEU A 73 -12.42 -12.24 22.69
C LEU A 73 -10.96 -12.61 22.44
N GLY A 74 -10.02 -12.22 23.31
CA GLY A 74 -8.59 -12.38 23.05
C GLY A 74 -8.17 -11.74 21.71
N ALA A 75 -8.78 -10.61 21.37
CA ALA A 75 -8.74 -10.02 20.03
C ALA A 75 -7.99 -8.70 20.02
N ARG A 76 -6.94 -8.60 19.20
CA ARG A 76 -6.09 -7.42 19.05
C ARG A 76 -6.46 -6.68 17.77
N VAL A 77 -6.64 -5.38 17.88
CA VAL A 77 -6.95 -4.49 16.76
C VAL A 77 -5.67 -3.81 16.28
N VAL A 78 -5.43 -3.87 14.97
CA VAL A 78 -4.38 -3.11 14.27
C VAL A 78 -5.06 -2.21 13.25
N THR A 79 -4.77 -0.91 13.30
CA THR A 79 -5.37 0.10 12.39
C THR A 79 -4.28 0.88 11.69
N TYR A 80 -4.55 1.25 10.43
CA TYR A 80 -3.74 2.19 9.65
C TYR A 80 -4.67 3.06 8.81
N ALA A 81 -4.74 4.35 9.13
CA ALA A 81 -5.77 5.25 8.59
C ALA A 81 -7.16 4.63 8.74
N ASP A 82 -7.88 4.35 7.66
CA ASP A 82 -9.20 3.72 7.62
C ASP A 82 -9.17 2.18 7.50
N ASP A 83 -8.01 1.59 7.18
CA ASP A 83 -7.84 0.14 7.09
C ASP A 83 -7.63 -0.47 8.49
N LEU A 84 -8.28 -1.59 8.78
CA LEU A 84 -8.16 -2.29 10.06
C LEU A 84 -8.07 -3.81 9.90
N VAL A 85 -7.37 -4.45 10.83
CA VAL A 85 -7.30 -5.90 11.00
C VAL A 85 -7.56 -6.24 12.46
N ILE A 86 -8.39 -7.24 12.71
CA ILE A 86 -8.64 -7.77 14.06
C ILE A 86 -8.13 -9.20 14.13
N CYS A 87 -7.06 -9.41 14.88
CA CYS A 87 -6.45 -10.71 15.07
C CYS A 87 -7.00 -11.35 16.34
N CYS A 88 -7.56 -12.55 16.24
CA CYS A 88 -8.09 -13.31 17.38
C CYS A 88 -7.90 -14.82 17.18
N LYS A 89 -8.10 -15.59 18.25
CA LYS A 89 -8.03 -17.06 18.22
C LYS A 89 -9.42 -17.64 18.50
N GLY A 90 -10.07 -18.19 17.48
CA GLY A 90 -11.35 -18.89 17.61
C GLY A 90 -12.60 -18.02 17.77
N SER A 91 -12.47 -16.68 17.82
CA SER A 91 -13.58 -15.76 18.09
C SER A 91 -13.87 -14.77 16.94
N ALA A 92 -13.56 -15.16 15.70
CA ALA A 92 -13.58 -14.25 14.55
C ALA A 92 -14.98 -13.70 14.25
N GLU A 93 -16.02 -14.54 14.33
CA GLU A 93 -17.41 -14.13 14.11
C GLU A 93 -17.88 -13.13 15.17
N GLN A 94 -17.58 -13.40 16.44
CA GLN A 94 -17.92 -12.50 17.54
C GLN A 94 -17.17 -11.17 17.42
N ALA A 95 -15.91 -11.21 17.00
CA ALA A 95 -15.10 -10.02 16.77
C ALA A 95 -15.63 -9.18 15.59
N LEU A 96 -16.04 -9.82 14.50
CA LEU A 96 -16.67 -9.16 13.35
C LEU A 96 -17.99 -8.50 13.76
N HIS A 97 -18.82 -9.20 14.54
CA HIS A 97 -20.07 -8.64 15.06
C HIS A 97 -19.82 -7.44 15.97
N ALA A 98 -18.90 -7.55 16.93
CA ALA A 98 -18.51 -6.44 17.82
C ALA A 98 -17.98 -5.23 17.04
N MET A 99 -17.19 -5.47 16.00
CA MET A 99 -16.67 -4.42 15.13
C MET A 99 -17.79 -3.68 14.42
N ARG A 100 -18.76 -4.40 13.83
CA ARG A 100 -19.95 -3.80 13.21
C ARG A 100 -20.74 -2.95 14.20
N LEU A 101 -20.97 -3.44 15.43
CA LEU A 101 -21.69 -2.68 16.45
C LEU A 101 -21.02 -1.34 16.78
N ILE A 102 -19.68 -1.33 16.94
CA ILE A 102 -18.94 -0.09 17.23
C ILE A 102 -18.98 0.83 16.01
N MET A 103 -18.77 0.31 14.80
CA MET A 103 -18.82 1.12 13.56
C MET A 103 -20.19 1.80 13.39
N THR A 104 -21.28 1.06 13.64
CA THR A 104 -22.65 1.63 13.61
C THR A 104 -22.82 2.75 14.64
N ARG A 105 -22.30 2.59 15.87
CA ARG A 105 -22.33 3.66 16.89
C ARG A 105 -21.51 4.88 16.49
N LEU A 106 -20.40 4.68 15.78
CA LEU A 106 -19.59 5.75 15.20
C LEU A 106 -20.19 6.35 13.92
N LYS A 107 -21.33 5.82 13.45
CA LYS A 107 -22.00 6.19 12.20
C LYS A 107 -21.11 6.01 10.97
N LEU A 108 -20.25 4.99 11.01
CA LEU A 108 -19.39 4.59 9.90
C LEU A 108 -19.99 3.39 9.18
N THR A 109 -20.03 3.45 7.85
CA THR A 109 -20.49 2.35 7.01
C THR A 109 -19.34 1.39 6.75
N VAL A 110 -19.54 0.10 7.04
CA VAL A 110 -18.56 -0.95 6.75
C VAL A 110 -18.63 -1.31 5.26
N ASN A 111 -17.47 -1.46 4.62
CA ASN A 111 -17.40 -1.97 3.25
C ASN A 111 -17.54 -3.50 3.26
N GLU A 112 -18.76 -4.00 3.13
CA GLU A 112 -19.07 -5.43 3.23
C GLU A 112 -18.38 -6.27 2.13
N ARG A 113 -18.08 -5.68 0.97
CA ARG A 113 -17.34 -6.37 -0.09
C ARG A 113 -15.88 -6.63 0.26
N LYS A 114 -15.27 -5.72 1.03
CA LYS A 114 -13.86 -5.84 1.46
C LYS A 114 -13.72 -6.60 2.78
N THR A 115 -14.75 -6.56 3.62
CA THR A 115 -14.73 -7.12 4.97
C THR A 115 -15.00 -8.61 4.92
N HIS A 116 -14.07 -9.41 5.42
CA HIS A 116 -14.21 -10.86 5.48
C HIS A 116 -13.40 -11.43 6.64
N ILE A 117 -13.76 -12.63 7.09
CA ILE A 117 -12.97 -13.40 8.04
C ILE A 117 -11.95 -14.20 7.24
N CYS A 118 -10.71 -14.23 7.74
CA CYS A 118 -9.62 -15.01 7.16
C CYS A 118 -8.99 -15.91 8.23
N ARG A 119 -8.87 -17.21 7.93
CA ARG A 119 -8.27 -18.22 8.82
C ARG A 119 -6.84 -18.52 8.40
N VAL A 120 -5.88 -18.02 9.17
CA VAL A 120 -4.45 -18.27 8.94
C VAL A 120 -4.02 -19.47 9.81
N PRO A 121 -3.24 -20.45 9.30
CA PRO A 121 -2.43 -20.41 8.07
C PRO A 121 -3.04 -21.00 6.78
N GLU A 122 -4.28 -21.49 6.80
CA GLU A 122 -4.93 -22.11 5.63
C GLU A 122 -5.20 -21.09 4.51
N GLU A 123 -5.57 -19.89 4.91
CA GLU A 123 -5.86 -18.74 4.05
C GLU A 123 -4.80 -17.64 4.21
N HIS A 124 -4.99 -16.56 3.48
CA HIS A 124 -4.16 -15.37 3.53
C HIS A 124 -5.00 -14.12 3.30
N PHE A 125 -4.52 -12.99 3.80
CA PHE A 125 -5.14 -11.69 3.57
C PHE A 125 -4.09 -10.65 3.20
N ASP A 126 -4.52 -9.63 2.45
CA ASP A 126 -3.67 -8.51 2.09
C ASP A 126 -3.92 -7.32 3.04
N PHE A 127 -2.86 -6.73 3.56
CA PHE A 127 -2.90 -5.52 4.39
C PHE A 127 -1.65 -4.67 4.13
N LEU A 128 -1.84 -3.37 3.86
CA LEU A 128 -0.77 -2.39 3.58
C LEU A 128 0.23 -2.83 2.50
N GLY A 129 -0.28 -3.50 1.47
CA GLY A 129 0.51 -3.97 0.34
C GLY A 129 1.30 -5.26 0.60
N TYR A 130 1.14 -5.86 1.78
CA TYR A 130 1.68 -7.16 2.16
C TYR A 130 0.58 -8.23 2.17
N THR A 131 0.93 -9.46 1.83
CA THR A 131 0.11 -10.65 2.06
C THR A 131 0.58 -11.35 3.34
N PHE A 132 -0.31 -11.49 4.31
CA PHE A 132 -0.09 -12.24 5.55
C PHE A 132 -0.65 -13.66 5.41
N GLY A 133 0.12 -14.66 5.82
CA GLY A 133 -0.28 -16.06 5.71
C GLY A 133 0.88 -17.03 5.92
N ARG A 134 0.72 -18.27 5.44
CA ARG A 134 1.79 -19.28 5.48
C ARG A 134 2.96 -18.87 4.59
N CYS A 135 4.13 -18.79 5.21
CA CYS A 135 5.43 -18.56 4.59
C CYS A 135 6.35 -19.75 4.86
N TYR A 136 7.44 -19.86 4.10
CA TYR A 136 8.44 -20.91 4.25
C TYR A 136 9.80 -20.30 4.46
N SER A 137 10.53 -20.79 5.46
CA SER A 137 11.89 -20.34 5.72
C SER A 137 12.80 -20.74 4.57
N THR A 138 13.63 -19.80 4.11
CA THR A 138 14.62 -20.07 3.06
C THR A 138 15.79 -20.92 3.55
N ARG A 139 16.01 -20.98 4.88
CA ARG A 139 17.14 -21.68 5.49
C ARG A 139 16.87 -23.16 5.75
N ASN A 140 15.67 -23.50 6.23
CA ASN A 140 15.33 -24.86 6.65
C ASN A 140 13.99 -25.37 6.09
N GLY A 141 13.33 -24.61 5.21
CA GLY A 141 12.07 -25.01 4.59
C GLY A 141 10.85 -25.07 5.53
N ARG A 142 11.01 -24.76 6.82
CA ARG A 142 9.91 -24.86 7.79
C ARG A 142 8.83 -23.81 7.51
N ALA A 143 7.57 -24.24 7.61
CA ALA A 143 6.42 -23.35 7.50
C ALA A 143 6.30 -22.48 8.76
N PHE A 144 5.96 -21.21 8.57
CA PHE A 144 5.68 -20.26 9.64
C PHE A 144 4.63 -19.23 9.18
N ILE A 145 3.98 -18.54 10.12
CA ILE A 145 3.10 -17.42 9.78
C ILE A 145 3.98 -16.19 9.58
N GLY A 146 3.91 -15.61 8.39
CA GLY A 146 4.73 -14.47 8.03
C GLY A 146 4.02 -13.56 7.05
N THR A 147 4.80 -12.67 6.46
CA THR A 147 4.33 -11.68 5.50
C THR A 147 5.24 -11.65 4.28
N ARG A 148 4.68 -11.31 3.13
CA ARG A 148 5.43 -11.12 1.88
C ARG A 148 4.80 -10.00 1.06
N PRO A 149 5.53 -9.34 0.15
CA PRO A 149 4.93 -8.35 -0.74
C PRO A 149 3.75 -8.96 -1.51
N SER A 150 2.62 -8.25 -1.55
CA SER A 150 1.43 -8.76 -2.22
C SER A 150 1.62 -8.81 -3.73
N LYS A 151 0.89 -9.71 -4.40
CA LYS A 151 0.94 -9.84 -5.87
C LYS A 151 0.61 -8.51 -6.54
N LYS A 152 -0.39 -7.79 -6.00
CA LYS A 152 -0.81 -6.47 -6.49
C LYS A 152 0.31 -5.44 -6.36
N SER A 153 1.02 -5.40 -5.22
CA SER A 153 2.14 -4.47 -5.01
C SER A 153 3.32 -4.75 -5.94
N VAL A 154 3.62 -6.02 -6.21
CA VAL A 154 4.65 -6.40 -7.19
C VAL A 154 4.22 -5.98 -8.59
N GLN A 155 2.99 -6.31 -9.01
CA GLN A 155 2.46 -5.96 -10.33
C GLN A 155 2.46 -4.45 -10.58
N ARG A 156 2.13 -3.62 -9.59
CA ARG A 156 2.20 -2.15 -9.72
C ARG A 156 3.61 -1.67 -10.03
N LEU A 157 4.64 -2.23 -9.38
CA LEU A 157 6.03 -1.88 -9.69
C LEU A 157 6.40 -2.32 -11.10
N LEU A 158 6.03 -3.55 -11.50
CA LEU A 158 6.31 -4.05 -12.85
C LEU A 158 5.64 -3.18 -13.92
N ALA A 159 4.39 -2.77 -13.69
CA ALA A 159 3.66 -1.85 -14.57
C ALA A 159 4.38 -0.49 -14.69
N ASN A 160 4.78 0.10 -13.55
CA ASN A 160 5.54 1.34 -13.55
C ASN A 160 6.87 1.24 -14.31
N ILE A 161 7.61 0.14 -14.15
CA ILE A 161 8.84 -0.12 -14.92
C ILE A 161 8.50 -0.29 -16.41
N GLY A 162 7.39 -0.96 -16.73
CA GLY A 162 6.86 -1.09 -18.08
C GLY A 162 6.61 0.26 -18.74
N GLU A 163 5.96 1.18 -18.03
CA GLU A 163 5.71 2.57 -18.47
C GLU A 163 7.00 3.36 -18.65
N GLN A 164 7.93 3.24 -17.70
CA GLN A 164 9.24 3.90 -17.79
C GLN A 164 10.08 3.40 -18.98
N THR A 165 9.86 2.16 -19.40
CA THR A 165 10.52 1.51 -20.55
C THR A 165 9.60 1.40 -21.76
N ALA A 166 8.58 2.24 -21.88
CA ALA A 166 7.67 2.23 -23.01
C ALA A 166 8.36 2.72 -24.30
N HIS A 167 7.90 2.23 -25.46
CA HIS A 167 8.50 2.57 -26.75
C HIS A 167 8.46 4.08 -27.05
N ASN A 168 7.39 4.77 -26.65
CA ASN A 168 7.27 6.22 -26.78
C ASN A 168 8.24 7.03 -25.88
N ARG A 169 9.11 6.36 -25.12
CA ARG A 169 10.16 6.97 -24.30
C ARG A 169 11.56 6.75 -24.85
N THR A 170 11.73 6.14 -26.02
CA THR A 170 13.06 5.90 -26.63
C THR A 170 13.84 7.17 -26.96
N TRP A 171 13.19 8.33 -27.03
CA TRP A 171 13.85 9.63 -27.16
C TRP A 171 14.65 10.05 -25.92
N LEU A 172 14.34 9.50 -24.74
CA LEU A 172 15.08 9.79 -23.50
C LEU A 172 16.47 9.16 -23.50
N ALA A 173 17.42 9.79 -22.82
CA ALA A 173 18.73 9.20 -22.54
C ALA A 173 18.61 7.93 -21.68
N ALA A 174 19.48 6.95 -21.90
CA ALA A 174 19.43 5.67 -21.19
C ALA A 174 19.65 5.86 -19.68
N GLU A 175 20.56 6.76 -19.32
CA GLU A 175 20.88 7.16 -17.96
C GLU A 175 19.65 7.71 -17.23
N THR A 176 18.86 8.56 -17.90
CA THR A 176 17.62 9.13 -17.33
C THR A 176 16.60 8.03 -17.02
N VAL A 177 16.42 7.08 -17.94
CA VAL A 177 15.49 5.95 -17.73
C VAL A 177 15.99 5.05 -16.59
N VAL A 178 17.29 4.75 -16.56
CA VAL A 178 17.87 3.91 -15.49
C VAL A 178 17.82 4.59 -14.13
N LEU A 179 18.05 5.91 -14.04
CA LEU A 179 17.87 6.67 -12.80
C LEU A 179 16.43 6.61 -12.28
N GLY A 180 15.45 6.74 -13.18
CA GLY A 180 14.02 6.58 -12.85
C GLY A 180 13.70 5.18 -12.30
N ILE A 181 14.18 4.14 -13.00
CA ILE A 181 14.00 2.75 -12.60
C ILE A 181 14.65 2.51 -11.23
N ASN A 182 15.90 2.93 -11.06
CA ASN A 182 16.64 2.79 -9.81
C ASN A 182 15.89 3.45 -8.65
N ARG A 183 15.34 4.66 -8.83
CA ARG A 183 14.53 5.33 -7.80
C ARG A 183 13.30 4.50 -7.40
N SER A 184 12.57 3.95 -8.38
CA SER A 184 11.43 3.06 -8.11
C SER A 184 11.86 1.79 -7.37
N LEU A 185 12.97 1.17 -7.79
CA LEU A 185 13.52 -0.03 -7.15
C LEU A 185 13.95 0.23 -5.70
N TYR A 186 14.66 1.32 -5.44
CA TYR A 186 15.07 1.73 -4.08
C TYR A 186 13.87 1.98 -3.19
N GLY A 187 12.90 2.79 -3.64
CA GLY A 187 11.69 3.08 -2.87
C GLY A 187 10.92 1.82 -2.53
N TRP A 188 10.77 0.93 -3.51
CA TRP A 188 10.09 -0.34 -3.31
C TRP A 188 10.85 -1.27 -2.36
N ALA A 189 12.17 -1.41 -2.51
CA ALA A 189 12.97 -2.25 -1.62
C ALA A 189 12.99 -1.72 -0.17
N ASN A 190 13.02 -0.41 0.02
CA ASN A 190 12.97 0.23 1.33
C ASN A 190 11.65 -0.04 2.07
N TYR A 191 10.53 -0.07 1.34
CA TYR A 191 9.22 -0.38 1.90
C TYR A 191 9.00 -1.89 2.07
N PHE A 192 9.30 -2.68 1.03
CA PHE A 192 9.08 -4.13 0.95
C PHE A 192 10.29 -4.92 1.42
N LYS A 193 10.47 -4.91 2.74
CA LYS A 193 11.59 -5.53 3.42
C LYS A 193 11.18 -6.34 4.64
N LEU A 194 9.99 -6.95 4.64
CA LEU A 194 9.56 -7.83 5.72
C LEU A 194 9.24 -9.22 5.17
N GLY A 195 9.77 -10.24 5.85
CA GLY A 195 9.57 -11.66 5.52
C GLY A 195 10.32 -12.13 4.25
N PRO A 196 9.92 -13.27 3.65
CA PRO A 196 10.63 -13.86 2.50
C PRO A 196 10.39 -13.05 1.22
N VAL A 197 11.21 -12.02 1.00
CA VAL A 197 11.11 -11.15 -0.19
C VAL A 197 11.92 -11.63 -1.40
N GLY A 198 12.84 -12.59 -1.21
CA GLY A 198 13.82 -12.99 -2.23
C GLY A 198 13.21 -13.38 -3.58
N ARG A 199 12.10 -14.14 -3.58
CA ARG A 199 11.40 -14.52 -4.83
C ARG A 199 10.84 -13.31 -5.57
N SER A 200 10.24 -12.36 -4.85
CA SER A 200 9.72 -11.12 -5.46
C SER A 200 10.86 -10.29 -6.04
N TYR A 201 11.99 -10.21 -5.34
CA TYR A 201 13.16 -9.45 -5.78
C TYR A 201 13.75 -10.04 -7.06
N GLN A 202 13.92 -11.37 -7.11
CA GLN A 202 14.40 -12.07 -8.31
C GLN A 202 13.47 -11.87 -9.51
N LEU A 203 12.15 -11.92 -9.29
CA LEU A 203 11.15 -11.66 -10.33
C LEU A 203 11.29 -10.23 -10.87
N ILE A 204 11.38 -9.24 -9.99
CA ILE A 204 11.52 -7.83 -10.35
C ILE A 204 12.83 -7.60 -11.11
N ASP A 205 13.96 -8.11 -10.63
CA ASP A 205 15.27 -7.98 -11.31
C ASP A 205 15.22 -8.58 -12.73
N ARG A 206 14.66 -9.79 -12.86
CA ARG A 206 14.53 -10.46 -14.17
C ARG A 206 13.64 -9.68 -15.12
N TYR A 207 12.50 -9.18 -14.64
CA TYR A 207 11.59 -8.37 -15.45
C TYR A 207 12.25 -7.07 -15.90
N THR A 208 12.88 -6.35 -14.95
CA THR A 208 13.55 -5.07 -15.19
C THR A 208 14.65 -5.19 -16.22
N THR A 209 15.58 -6.14 -16.05
CA THR A 209 16.67 -6.37 -17.01
C THR A 209 16.15 -6.78 -18.39
N THR A 210 15.08 -7.60 -18.45
CA THR A 210 14.45 -7.98 -19.71
C THR A 210 13.80 -6.79 -20.41
N ARG A 211 13.07 -5.95 -19.67
CA ARG A 211 12.39 -4.76 -20.22
C ARG A 211 13.38 -3.69 -20.67
N LEU A 212 14.37 -3.35 -19.84
CA LEU A 212 15.37 -2.36 -20.18
C LEU A 212 16.17 -2.79 -21.42
N ARG A 213 16.55 -4.07 -21.52
CA ARG A 213 17.22 -4.61 -22.72
C ARG A 213 16.36 -4.47 -23.97
N ARG A 214 15.04 -4.72 -23.88
CA ARG A 214 14.13 -4.53 -25.02
C ARG A 214 14.13 -3.05 -25.44
N TRP A 215 13.87 -2.15 -24.50
CA TRP A 215 13.86 -0.71 -24.75
C TRP A 215 15.18 -0.19 -25.34
N LEU A 216 16.34 -0.66 -24.86
CA LEU A 216 17.66 -0.28 -25.41
C LEU A 216 17.88 -0.78 -26.85
N ARG A 217 17.36 -1.95 -27.20
CA ARG A 217 17.40 -2.44 -28.59
C ARG A 217 16.49 -1.62 -29.50
N ASP A 218 15.32 -1.23 -29.01
CA ASP A 218 14.40 -0.38 -29.76
C ASP A 218 15.01 1.03 -29.97
N LYS A 219 15.70 1.56 -28.95
CA LYS A 219 16.43 2.84 -29.03
C LYS A 219 17.67 2.76 -29.93
N HIS A 220 18.41 1.65 -29.87
CA HIS A 220 19.67 1.46 -30.60
C HIS A 220 19.68 0.12 -31.36
N PRO A 221 19.05 0.06 -32.55
CA PRO A 221 18.90 -1.19 -33.31
C PRO A 221 20.22 -1.83 -33.75
N SER A 222 21.27 -1.02 -33.96
CA SER A 222 22.60 -1.44 -34.43
C SER A 222 23.63 -1.63 -33.30
N ALA A 223 23.24 -1.43 -32.03
CA ALA A 223 24.17 -1.51 -30.91
C ALA A 223 24.51 -2.94 -30.49
N ARG A 224 25.63 -3.08 -29.79
CA ARG A 224 26.13 -4.32 -29.18
C ARG A 224 25.04 -5.02 -28.36
N ARG A 225 25.15 -6.36 -28.25
CA ARG A 225 24.32 -7.17 -27.35
C ARG A 225 24.44 -6.66 -25.90
N TRP A 226 23.34 -6.09 -25.39
CA TRP A 226 23.24 -5.63 -23.99
C TRP A 226 23.18 -6.82 -23.02
N THR A 227 24.33 -7.21 -22.45
CA THR A 227 24.42 -8.25 -21.40
C THR A 227 23.88 -7.71 -20.07
N ASN A 228 23.55 -8.60 -19.12
CA ASN A 228 23.16 -8.15 -17.77
C ASN A 228 24.29 -7.34 -17.12
N GLU A 229 25.53 -7.78 -17.31
CA GLU A 229 26.74 -7.13 -16.79
C GLU A 229 26.83 -5.69 -17.28
N ALA A 230 26.58 -5.44 -18.58
CA ALA A 230 26.58 -4.10 -19.14
C ALA A 230 25.49 -3.21 -18.54
N LEU A 231 24.26 -3.73 -18.35
CA LEU A 231 23.18 -2.96 -17.72
C LEU A 231 23.55 -2.51 -16.29
N HIS A 232 24.22 -3.36 -15.54
CA HIS A 232 24.58 -3.06 -14.14
C HIS A 232 25.85 -2.24 -14.02
N ARG A 233 26.89 -2.55 -14.79
CA ARG A 233 28.21 -1.89 -14.70
C ARG A 233 28.22 -0.56 -15.46
N ASP A 234 27.72 -0.57 -16.69
CA ASP A 234 27.90 0.57 -17.60
C ASP A 234 26.77 1.59 -17.43
N LEU A 235 25.53 1.11 -17.25
CA LEU A 235 24.37 1.98 -17.03
C LEU A 235 24.00 2.19 -15.55
N GLY A 236 24.65 1.46 -14.63
CA GLY A 236 24.41 1.61 -13.19
C GLY A 236 23.05 1.10 -12.71
N LEU A 237 22.41 0.16 -13.43
CA LEU A 237 21.16 -0.45 -12.96
C LEU A 237 21.40 -1.21 -11.64
N VAL A 238 20.58 -0.95 -10.63
CA VAL A 238 20.72 -1.63 -9.33
C VAL A 238 20.22 -3.07 -9.38
N ARG A 239 20.82 -3.93 -8.53
CA ARG A 239 20.36 -5.31 -8.32
C ARG A 239 19.58 -5.38 -7.02
N MET A 240 18.29 -5.69 -7.10
CA MET A 240 17.41 -5.76 -5.93
C MET A 240 17.95 -6.64 -4.81
N PRO A 241 18.48 -7.86 -5.06
CA PRO A 241 19.02 -8.70 -3.99
C PRO A 241 20.20 -8.08 -3.21
N LEU A 242 20.93 -7.14 -3.80
CA LEU A 242 22.03 -6.45 -3.12
C LEU A 242 21.53 -5.35 -2.19
N LEU A 243 20.37 -4.75 -2.47
CA LEU A 243 19.79 -3.67 -1.67
C LEU A 243 19.40 -4.12 -0.27
N THR A 244 19.15 -5.42 -0.08
CA THR A 244 18.66 -5.97 1.18
C THR A 244 19.65 -6.86 1.91
N ARG A 245 20.87 -7.05 1.35
CA ARG A 245 21.94 -7.84 1.97
C ARG A 245 22.31 -7.38 3.39
N ASN A 246 22.12 -6.09 3.68
CA ASN A 246 22.47 -5.49 4.97
C ASN A 246 21.29 -5.36 5.93
N LEU A 247 20.12 -5.94 5.61
CA LEU A 247 18.97 -5.84 6.51
C LEU A 247 19.11 -6.79 7.71
N PRO A 248 18.75 -6.33 8.93
CA PRO A 248 18.98 -7.09 10.17
C PRO A 248 18.37 -8.50 10.17
N TRP A 249 17.26 -8.70 9.47
CA TRP A 249 16.53 -9.98 9.40
C TRP A 249 16.94 -10.86 8.21
N ALA A 250 17.82 -10.38 7.32
CA ALA A 250 18.36 -11.17 6.21
C ALA A 250 19.47 -12.14 6.66
N LYS A 251 19.92 -12.05 7.92
CA LYS A 251 20.98 -12.87 8.53
C LYS A 251 20.48 -13.99 9.46
N THR A 252 19.19 -14.35 9.39
CA THR A 252 18.60 -15.39 10.26
C THR A 252 18.14 -16.63 9.51
#